data_AF-A0A7K4IBY5-F1
#
_entry.id   AF-A0A7K4IBY5-F1
#
_cell.length_a   1.000
_cell.length_b   1.000
_cell.length_c   1.000
_cell.angle_alpha   90.00
_cell.angle_beta   90.00
_cell.angle_gamma   90.00
#
_symmetry.space_group_name_H-M   'P 1'
#
loop_
_entity.id
_entity.type
_entity.pdbx_description
1 polymer ?
#
loop_
_entity_poly.entity_id
_entity_poly.type
_entity_poly.pdbx_seq_one_letter_code
_entity_poly.pdbx_strand_id
1 'polypeptide(L)'
;MKNSVPVVLCLLGGLLLLQASWLGDIGFLAVIIAYAQTAFSAIADAMGILLRVLLWIAALGGIAVIVGSILIAVNRIRFAKFIIGLGAGIGLIGLIIMLVTVVVSGGIAELLGLAVLVSQSIAWIGVILTVIGRRAIKTE
;
A
#
# COMPACT_ATOMS: atom_id res chain seq x y z
N MET A 1 -15.29 3.00 24.59
CA MET A 1 -14.46 3.89 23.73
C MET A 1 -15.31 4.37 22.55
N LYS A 2 -15.47 5.68 22.34
CA LYS A 2 -16.34 6.24 21.27
C LYS A 2 -15.86 5.88 19.84
N ASN A 3 -14.58 5.52 19.70
CA ASN A 3 -13.89 5.23 18.45
C ASN A 3 -13.31 3.79 18.38
N SER A 4 -13.87 2.81 19.09
CA SER A 4 -13.35 1.42 19.06
C SER A 4 -13.44 0.76 17.67
N VAL A 5 -14.56 0.94 16.97
CA VAL A 5 -14.75 0.40 15.60
C VAL A 5 -13.71 0.92 14.60
N PRO A 6 -13.50 2.24 14.44
CA PRO A 6 -12.50 2.74 13.50
C PRO A 6 -11.06 2.39 13.89
N VAL A 7 -10.76 2.22 15.19
CA VAL A 7 -9.46 1.71 15.64
C VAL A 7 -9.23 0.30 15.11
N VAL A 8 -10.18 -0.61 15.32
CA VAL A 8 -10.06 -2.01 14.86
C VAL A 8 -9.94 -2.09 13.33
N LEU A 9 -10.74 -1.31 12.61
CA LEU A 9 -10.68 -1.26 11.14
C LEU A 9 -9.31 -0.80 10.62
N CYS A 10 -8.75 0.27 11.21
CA CYS A 10 -7.40 0.73 10.84
C CYS A 10 -6.31 -0.26 11.26
N LEU A 11 -6.46 -0.93 12.41
CA LEU A 11 -5.46 -1.87 12.91
C LEU A 11 -5.42 -3.14 12.05
N LEU A 12 -6.59 -3.69 11.69
CA LEU A 12 -6.71 -4.77 10.72
C LEU A 12 -6.22 -4.33 9.33
N GLY A 13 -6.61 -3.14 8.88
CA GLY A 13 -6.16 -2.59 7.60
C GLY A 13 -4.64 -2.47 7.51
N GLY A 14 -4.00 -1.95 8.58
CA GLY A 14 -2.54 -1.83 8.67
C GLY A 14 -1.81 -3.19 8.71
N LEU A 15 -2.37 -4.19 9.39
CA LEU A 15 -1.82 -5.55 9.40
C LEU A 15 -1.86 -6.20 8.01
N LEU A 16 -2.99 -6.05 7.30
CA LEU A 16 -3.14 -6.56 5.94
C LEU A 16 -2.18 -5.85 4.96
N LEU A 17 -1.98 -4.54 5.13
CA LEU A 17 -1.00 -3.77 4.36
C LEU A 17 0.45 -4.20 4.61
N LEU A 18 0.80 -4.53 5.86
CA LEU A 18 2.10 -5.08 6.20
C LEU A 18 2.32 -6.44 5.54
N GLN A 19 1.34 -7.34 5.62
CA GLN A 19 1.43 -8.66 5.01
C GLN A 19 1.55 -8.57 3.49
N ALA A 20 0.78 -7.67 2.87
CA ALA A 20 0.85 -7.41 1.44
C ALA A 20 2.22 -6.84 1.00
N SER A 21 2.83 -5.99 1.82
CA SER A 21 4.15 -5.41 1.53
C SER A 21 5.24 -6.48 1.51
N TRP A 22 5.10 -7.54 2.31
CA TRP A 22 6.04 -8.67 2.30
C TRP A 22 5.89 -9.54 1.04
N LEU A 23 4.67 -9.66 0.51
CA LEU A 23 4.36 -10.53 -0.63
C LEU A 23 4.59 -9.86 -2.01
N GLY A 24 4.51 -8.53 -2.09
CA GLY A 24 4.64 -7.77 -3.35
C GLY A 24 6.07 -7.62 -3.89
N ASP A 25 7.09 -7.96 -3.11
CA ASP A 25 8.50 -7.61 -3.36
C ASP A 25 9.16 -8.43 -4.48
N ILE A 26 8.83 -9.71 -4.63
CA ILE A 26 9.71 -10.62 -5.39
C ILE A 26 9.44 -10.58 -6.91
N GLY A 27 8.19 -10.47 -7.34
CA GLY A 27 7.84 -10.54 -8.76
C GLY A 27 7.91 -9.19 -9.49
N PHE A 28 7.43 -8.12 -8.86
CA PHE A 28 7.27 -6.81 -9.51
C PHE A 28 8.62 -6.12 -9.77
N LEU A 29 9.53 -6.15 -8.78
CA LEU A 29 10.88 -5.60 -8.94
C LEU A 29 11.67 -6.33 -10.03
N ALA A 30 11.55 -7.65 -10.12
CA ALA A 30 12.24 -8.44 -11.13
C ALA A 30 11.81 -8.04 -12.56
N VAL A 31 10.52 -7.80 -12.78
CA VAL A 31 9.98 -7.37 -14.09
C VAL A 31 10.46 -5.96 -14.46
N ILE A 32 10.43 -5.01 -13.52
CA ILE A 32 10.88 -3.64 -13.82
C ILE A 32 12.39 -3.57 -14.02
N ILE A 33 13.17 -4.30 -13.23
CA ILE A 33 14.62 -4.38 -13.41
C ILE A 33 14.95 -5.03 -14.76
N ALA A 34 14.26 -6.11 -15.14
CA ALA A 34 14.44 -6.74 -16.45
C ALA A 34 14.09 -5.79 -17.62
N TYR A 35 13.03 -5.00 -17.49
CA TYR A 35 12.67 -3.96 -18.46
C TYR A 35 13.70 -2.81 -18.51
N ALA A 36 14.17 -2.35 -17.35
CA ALA A 36 15.18 -1.30 -17.26
C ALA A 36 16.53 -1.76 -17.83
N GLN A 37 16.91 -3.02 -17.62
CA GLN A 37 18.13 -3.61 -18.18
C GLN A 37 18.08 -3.73 -19.70
N THR A 38 16.90 -3.98 -20.28
CA THR A 38 16.72 -4.10 -21.73
C THR A 38 16.58 -2.74 -22.43
N ALA A 39 15.91 -1.76 -21.82
CA ALA A 39 15.68 -0.44 -22.42
C ALA A 39 16.76 0.61 -22.08
N PHE A 40 17.37 0.54 -20.89
CA PHE A 40 18.28 1.56 -20.36
C PHE A 40 19.39 0.94 -19.48
N SER A 41 20.24 0.09 -20.09
CA SER A 41 21.29 -0.67 -19.38
C SER A 41 22.25 0.20 -18.54
N ALA A 42 22.54 1.43 -18.97
CA ALA A 42 23.44 2.35 -18.26
C ALA A 42 22.89 2.88 -16.92
N ILE A 43 21.55 2.85 -16.73
CA ILE A 43 20.87 3.44 -15.57
C ILE A 43 20.09 2.38 -14.78
N ALA A 44 20.04 1.14 -15.27
CA ALA A 44 19.24 0.06 -14.72
C ALA A 44 19.57 -0.23 -13.24
N ASP A 45 20.85 -0.24 -12.88
CA ASP A 45 21.28 -0.47 -11.49
C ASP A 45 20.86 0.67 -10.55
N ALA A 46 20.99 1.92 -11.00
CA ALA A 46 20.55 3.09 -10.25
C ALA A 46 19.01 3.11 -10.06
N MET A 47 18.26 2.73 -11.10
CA MET A 47 16.81 2.55 -11.03
C MET A 47 16.42 1.43 -10.06
N GLY A 48 17.15 0.31 -10.07
CA GLY A 48 16.92 -0.81 -9.14
C GLY A 48 17.10 -0.41 -7.67
N ILE A 49 18.14 0.37 -7.36
CA ILE A 49 18.35 0.91 -6.01
C ILE A 49 17.21 1.86 -5.62
N LEU A 50 16.82 2.78 -6.51
CA LEU A 50 15.75 3.74 -6.26
C LEU A 50 14.41 3.03 -6.00
N LEU A 51 14.05 2.04 -6.83
CA LEU A 51 12.83 1.25 -6.68
C LEU A 51 12.81 0.46 -5.38
N ARG A 52 13.95 -0.12 -4.97
CA ARG A 52 14.08 -0.73 -3.64
C ARG A 52 13.80 0.30 -2.54
N VAL A 53 14.43 1.47 -2.57
CA VAL A 53 14.18 2.51 -1.55
C VAL A 53 12.70 2.90 -1.48
N LEU A 54 12.05 3.10 -2.63
CA LEU A 54 10.61 3.39 -2.69
C LEU A 54 9.75 2.26 -2.10
N LEU A 55 10.14 1.00 -2.34
CA LEU A 55 9.41 -0.16 -1.83
C LEU A 55 9.55 -0.29 -0.30
N TRP A 56 10.72 0.03 0.26
CA TRP A 56 10.91 0.11 1.70
C TRP A 56 10.06 1.22 2.32
N ILE A 57 9.97 2.39 1.68
CA ILE A 57 9.08 3.48 2.09
C ILE A 57 7.61 3.03 2.02
N ALA A 58 7.23 2.26 1.00
CA ALA A 58 5.89 1.71 0.88
C ALA A 58 5.55 0.70 1.97
N ALA A 59 6.49 -0.16 2.35
CA ALA A 59 6.34 -1.12 3.44
C ALA A 59 6.13 -0.44 4.81
N LEU A 60 6.72 0.74 5.02
CA LEU A 60 6.47 1.55 6.22
C LEU A 60 5.03 2.10 6.30
N GLY A 61 4.30 2.11 5.19
CA GLY A 61 2.91 2.58 5.14
C GLY A 61 1.97 1.76 6.05
N GLY A 62 2.13 0.44 6.11
CA GLY A 62 1.35 -0.42 7.02
C GLY A 62 1.63 -0.12 8.48
N ILE A 63 2.90 0.12 8.84
CA ILE A 63 3.32 0.51 10.19
C ILE A 63 2.71 1.86 10.57
N ALA A 64 2.75 2.85 9.66
CA ALA A 64 2.16 4.16 9.89
C ALA A 64 0.65 4.05 10.21
N VAL A 65 -0.08 3.18 9.51
CA VAL A 65 -1.50 2.94 9.79
C VAL A 65 -1.71 2.33 11.18
N ILE A 66 -0.90 1.34 11.57
CA ILE A 66 -0.99 0.71 12.91
C ILE A 66 -0.69 1.73 14.00
N VAL A 67 0.41 2.47 13.89
CA VAL A 67 0.78 3.53 14.84
C VAL A 67 -0.32 4.58 14.92
N GLY A 68 -0.87 4.98 13.78
CA GLY A 68 -2.00 5.89 13.72
C GLY A 68 -3.24 5.36 14.45
N SER A 69 -3.54 4.06 14.34
CA SER A 69 -4.66 3.42 15.06
C SER A 69 -4.48 3.44 16.58
N ILE A 70 -3.25 3.27 17.06
CA ILE A 70 -2.88 3.37 18.49
C ILE A 70 -3.05 4.82 18.96
N LEU A 71 -2.65 5.82 18.16
CA LEU A 71 -2.86 7.24 18.51
C LEU A 71 -4.35 7.61 18.65
N ILE A 72 -5.25 6.96 17.91
CA ILE A 72 -6.70 7.14 18.12
C ILE A 72 -7.09 6.61 19.51
N ALA A 73 -6.54 5.46 19.93
CA ALA A 73 -6.82 4.87 21.24
C ALA A 73 -6.33 5.76 22.40
N VAL A 74 -5.27 6.54 22.20
CA VAL A 74 -4.74 7.53 23.17
C VAL A 74 -5.37 8.94 22.99
N ASN A 75 -6.53 9.04 22.34
CA ASN A 75 -7.26 10.31 22.10
C ASN A 75 -6.51 11.39 21.28
N ARG A 76 -5.43 11.06 20.56
CA ARG A 76 -4.70 11.99 19.68
C ARG A 76 -5.27 11.99 18.25
N ILE A 77 -6.56 12.31 18.11
CA ILE A 77 -7.35 12.06 16.89
C ILE A 77 -6.84 12.82 15.65
N ARG A 78 -6.50 14.11 15.75
CA ARG A 78 -6.01 14.89 14.59
C ARG A 78 -4.70 14.33 14.04
N PHE A 79 -3.78 14.00 14.93
CA PHE A 79 -2.46 13.48 14.55
C PHE A 79 -2.57 12.05 14.00
N ALA A 80 -3.43 11.23 14.61
CA ALA A 80 -3.75 9.90 14.08
C ALA A 80 -4.30 9.96 12.64
N LYS A 81 -5.28 10.83 12.37
CA LYS A 81 -5.87 10.99 11.03
C LYS A 81 -4.85 11.41 9.97
N PHE A 82 -3.81 12.13 10.35
CA PHE A 82 -2.73 12.54 9.46
C PHE A 82 -1.80 11.36 9.13
N ILE A 83 -1.31 10.65 10.15
CA ILE A 83 -0.41 9.50 9.98
C ILE A 83 -1.09 8.37 9.18
N ILE A 84 -2.35 8.04 9.51
CA ILE A 84 -3.12 7.03 8.77
C ILE A 84 -3.31 7.45 7.31
N GLY A 85 -3.51 8.75 7.06
CA GLY A 85 -3.61 9.30 5.72
C GLY A 85 -2.34 9.11 4.90
N LEU A 86 -1.17 9.35 5.50
CA LEU A 86 0.13 9.11 4.85
C LEU A 86 0.34 7.63 4.54
N GLY A 87 0.10 6.74 5.51
CA GLY A 87 0.28 5.30 5.32
C GLY A 87 -0.68 4.71 4.26
N ALA A 88 -1.96 5.10 4.30
CA ALA A 88 -2.94 4.67 3.31
C ALA A 88 -2.68 5.27 1.92
N GLY A 89 -2.20 6.52 1.86
CA GLY A 89 -1.87 7.20 0.60
C GLY A 89 -0.72 6.52 -0.13
N ILE A 90 0.34 6.13 0.58
CA ILE A 90 1.47 5.41 -0.01
C ILE A 90 1.04 4.02 -0.50
N GLY A 91 0.22 3.30 0.28
CA GLY A 91 -0.35 2.02 -0.13
C GLY A 91 -1.21 2.13 -1.39
N LEU A 92 -2.03 3.19 -1.50
CA LEU A 92 -2.84 3.46 -2.70
C LEU A 92 -1.97 3.76 -3.94
N ILE A 93 -0.87 4.50 -3.77
CA ILE A 93 0.05 4.83 -4.87
C ILE A 93 0.71 3.57 -5.42
N GLY A 94 1.27 2.70 -4.57
CA GLY A 94 1.91 1.45 -5.02
C GLY A 94 0.94 0.55 -5.80
N LEU A 95 -0.33 0.60 -5.41
CA LEU A 95 -1.42 -0.15 -5.98
C LEU A 95 -1.88 0.42 -7.35
N ILE A 96 -1.88 1.76 -7.51
CA ILE A 96 -2.06 2.42 -8.82
C ILE A 96 -0.91 2.07 -9.77
N ILE A 97 0.32 2.09 -9.28
CA ILE A 97 1.50 1.75 -10.10
C ILE A 97 1.39 0.30 -10.61
N MET A 98 1.02 -0.65 -9.74
CA MET A 98 0.81 -2.05 -10.12
C MET A 98 -0.22 -2.20 -11.25
N LEU A 99 -1.37 -1.50 -11.16
CA LEU A 99 -2.39 -1.50 -12.21
C LEU A 99 -1.83 -0.97 -13.54
N VAL A 100 -1.10 0.15 -13.51
CA VAL A 100 -0.51 0.75 -14.72
C VAL A 100 0.51 -0.19 -15.37
N THR A 101 1.39 -0.81 -14.59
CA THR A 101 2.41 -1.73 -15.12
C THR A 101 1.78 -2.89 -15.88
N VAL A 102 0.69 -3.45 -15.38
CA VAL A 102 -0.01 -4.60 -15.97
C VAL A 102 -0.67 -4.23 -17.30
N VAL A 103 -1.30 -3.06 -17.35
CA VAL A 103 -1.88 -2.53 -18.59
C VAL A 103 -0.79 -2.36 -19.65
N VAL A 104 0.39 -1.86 -19.26
CA VAL A 104 1.51 -1.60 -20.16
C VAL A 104 2.20 -2.89 -20.61
N SER A 105 2.33 -3.91 -19.75
CA SER A 105 3.07 -5.15 -20.05
C SER A 105 2.25 -6.23 -20.75
N GLY A 106 0.95 -6.35 -20.43
CA GLY A 106 0.10 -7.46 -20.87
C GLY A 106 -1.18 -7.05 -21.62
N GLY A 107 -1.47 -5.75 -21.73
CA GLY A 107 -2.69 -5.24 -22.36
C GLY A 107 -3.96 -5.54 -21.56
N ILE A 108 -5.13 -5.34 -22.20
CA ILE A 108 -6.45 -5.40 -21.54
C ILE A 108 -6.84 -6.83 -21.09
N ALA A 109 -6.34 -7.87 -21.76
CA ALA A 109 -6.64 -9.26 -21.42
C ALA A 109 -6.00 -9.68 -20.07
N GLU A 110 -4.75 -9.29 -19.85
CA GLU A 110 -4.06 -9.51 -18.57
C GLU A 110 -4.62 -8.61 -17.45
N LEU A 111 -5.17 -7.45 -17.80
CA LEU A 111 -5.85 -6.56 -16.84
C LEU A 111 -7.04 -7.26 -16.14
N LEU A 112 -7.81 -8.08 -16.87
CA LEU A 112 -8.93 -8.83 -16.29
C LEU A 112 -8.46 -9.95 -15.35
N GLY A 113 -7.43 -10.71 -15.76
CA GLY A 113 -6.82 -11.74 -14.90
C GLY A 113 -6.23 -11.14 -13.63
N LEU A 114 -5.62 -9.97 -13.75
CA LEU A 114 -5.04 -9.27 -12.62
C LEU A 114 -6.09 -8.57 -11.77
N ALA A 115 -7.18 -8.05 -12.33
CA ALA A 115 -8.31 -7.53 -11.58
C ALA A 115 -8.93 -8.61 -10.67
N VAL A 116 -8.98 -9.87 -11.13
CA VAL A 116 -9.40 -11.02 -10.31
C VAL A 116 -8.37 -11.31 -9.20
N LEU A 117 -7.07 -11.29 -9.52
CA LEU A 117 -5.99 -11.51 -8.56
C LEU A 117 -5.94 -10.40 -7.48
N VAL A 118 -6.17 -9.17 -7.91
CA VAL A 118 -6.19 -7.95 -7.10
C VAL A 118 -7.43 -7.86 -6.22
N SER A 119 -8.60 -8.27 -6.73
CA SER A 119 -9.83 -8.33 -5.92
C SER A 119 -9.76 -9.41 -4.83
N GLN A 120 -8.86 -10.39 -4.98
CA GLN A 120 -8.47 -11.33 -3.92
C GLN A 120 -7.24 -10.86 -3.12
N SER A 121 -6.63 -9.73 -3.46
CA SER A 121 -5.41 -9.25 -2.81
C SER A 121 -5.72 -8.63 -1.46
N ILE A 122 -5.06 -9.19 -0.45
CA ILE A 122 -5.05 -8.70 0.93
C ILE A 122 -4.65 -7.21 1.02
N ALA A 123 -3.82 -6.73 0.08
CA ALA A 123 -3.39 -5.34 0.00
C ALA A 123 -4.57 -4.36 -0.17
N TRP A 124 -5.50 -4.68 -1.07
CA TRP A 124 -6.64 -3.83 -1.40
C TRP A 124 -7.65 -3.79 -0.26
N ILE A 125 -7.92 -4.95 0.34
CA ILE A 125 -8.76 -5.07 1.53
C ILE A 125 -8.17 -4.21 2.66
N GLY A 126 -6.85 -4.25 2.84
CA GLY A 126 -6.12 -3.44 3.80
C GLY A 126 -6.28 -1.92 3.58
N VAL A 127 -6.10 -1.44 2.35
CA VAL A 127 -6.30 -0.02 2.00
C VAL A 127 -7.74 0.41 2.28
N ILE A 128 -8.72 -0.37 1.82
CA ILE A 128 -10.15 -0.05 1.96
C ILE A 128 -10.55 0.04 3.44
N LEU A 129 -10.19 -0.96 4.24
CA LEU A 129 -10.47 -0.97 5.69
C LEU A 129 -9.85 0.25 6.38
N THR A 130 -8.64 0.62 5.98
CA THR A 130 -7.94 1.80 6.53
C THR A 130 -8.66 3.10 6.17
N VAL A 131 -9.12 3.26 4.92
CA VAL A 131 -9.84 4.45 4.46
C VAL A 131 -11.20 4.57 5.14
N ILE A 132 -11.95 3.46 5.23
CA ILE A 132 -13.25 3.41 5.92
C ILE A 132 -13.07 3.69 7.41
N GLY A 133 -12.11 3.03 8.05
CA GLY A 133 -11.74 3.24 9.45
C GLY A 133 -11.42 4.71 9.71
N ARG A 134 -10.57 5.32 8.89
CA ARG A 134 -10.22 6.75 8.99
C ARG A 134 -11.44 7.68 8.88
N ARG A 135 -12.35 7.40 7.95
CA ARG A 135 -13.59 8.20 7.75
C ARG A 135 -14.57 8.04 8.91
N ALA A 136 -14.63 6.85 9.51
CA ALA A 136 -15.52 6.56 10.63
C ALA A 136 -15.05 7.14 11.99
N ILE A 137 -13.85 7.71 12.07
CA ILE A 137 -13.35 8.34 13.31
C ILE A 137 -14.16 9.60 13.63
N LYS A 138 -14.90 9.55 14.73
CA LYS A 138 -15.66 10.69 15.27
C LYS A 138 -14.70 11.62 16.01
N THR A 139 -14.75 12.90 15.65
CA THR A 139 -13.96 13.98 16.26
C THR A 139 -14.89 14.72 17.21
N GLU A 140 -15.16 14.11 18.37
CA GLU A 140 -16.18 14.52 19.36
C GLU A 140 -17.59 14.80 18.81
#